data_AF-A0A1I3K5F6-F1
#
_entry.id   AF-A0A1I3K5F6-F1
#
_cell.length_a   1.000
_cell.length_b   1.000
_cell.length_c   1.000
_cell.angle_alpha   90.00
_cell.angle_beta   90.00
_cell.angle_gamma   90.00
#
_symmetry.space_group_name_H-M   'P 1'
#
loop_
_entity.id
_entity.type
_entity.pdbx_description
1 polymer ?
#
loop_
_entity_poly.entity_id
_entity_poly.type
_entity_poly.pdbx_seq_one_letter_code
_entity_poly.pdbx_strand_id
1 'polypeptide(L)'
;MFVMDSRLQQDTFVLGDLPLSRVLLSNDARYPWFILVPRREDVSEVFQLSREDQQALWAETALLGEVLKDAFKADKINIATLGNVVSQLHMHVIVRYRGDDAWPAPVWGRHPAKPYEQAQVVALRDKLRSVMPGQYRPGDV
;
A
#
# COMPACT_ATOMS: atom_id res chain seq x y z
N MET A 1 -11.27 1.16 19.30
CA MET A 1 -11.21 0.14 18.23
C MET A 1 -10.60 0.76 16.97
N PHE A 2 -9.68 0.09 16.27
CA PHE A 2 -9.17 0.57 14.97
C PHE A 2 -10.30 0.74 13.94
N VAL A 3 -10.38 1.91 13.33
CA VAL A 3 -11.32 2.24 12.25
C VAL A 3 -10.53 2.88 11.12
N MET A 4 -10.69 2.38 9.89
CA MET A 4 -10.00 2.93 8.73
C MET A 4 -10.62 4.27 8.33
N ASP A 5 -9.80 5.26 7.97
CA ASP A 5 -10.26 6.58 7.52
C ASP A 5 -11.20 6.45 6.31
N SER A 6 -12.23 7.30 6.25
CA SER A 6 -13.26 7.23 5.22
C SER A 6 -12.74 7.50 3.81
N ARG A 7 -11.71 8.35 3.66
CA ARG A 7 -11.07 8.59 2.35
C ARG A 7 -10.26 7.38 1.92
N LEU A 8 -9.52 6.76 2.84
CA LEU A 8 -8.83 5.49 2.54
C LEU A 8 -9.85 4.39 2.14
N GLN A 9 -11.02 4.34 2.78
CA GLN A 9 -12.08 3.41 2.38
C GLN A 9 -12.62 3.69 0.97
N GLN A 10 -12.75 4.96 0.58
CA GLN A 10 -13.32 5.37 -0.71
C GLN A 10 -12.32 5.22 -1.87
N ASP A 11 -11.06 5.57 -1.62
CA ASP A 11 -10.04 5.71 -2.66
C ASP A 11 -9.21 4.43 -2.85
N THR A 12 -9.51 3.35 -2.11
CA THR A 12 -8.72 2.12 -2.15
C THR A 12 -9.58 0.86 -2.16
N PHE A 13 -8.96 -0.25 -2.57
CA PHE A 13 -9.49 -1.60 -2.39
C PHE A 13 -8.74 -2.31 -1.27
N VAL A 14 -9.47 -2.95 -0.35
CA VAL A 14 -8.85 -3.84 0.65
C VAL A 14 -8.41 -5.13 -0.02
N LEU A 15 -7.12 -5.49 0.13
CA LEU A 15 -6.57 -6.72 -0.40
C LEU A 15 -6.43 -7.80 0.67
N GLY A 16 -6.08 -7.39 1.90
CA GLY A 16 -5.90 -8.28 3.03
C GLY A 16 -5.14 -7.62 4.17
N ASP A 17 -4.53 -8.43 5.01
CA ASP A 17 -3.93 -8.03 6.27
C ASP A 17 -2.58 -8.74 6.46
N LEU A 18 -1.56 -7.98 6.83
CA LEU A 18 -0.33 -8.45 7.48
C LEU A 18 -0.51 -8.40 9.01
N PRO A 19 0.41 -8.95 9.83
CA PRO A 19 0.26 -8.99 11.29
C PRO A 19 -0.11 -7.65 11.94
N LEU A 20 0.53 -6.55 11.56
CA LEU A 20 0.25 -5.19 12.03
C LEU A 20 -0.67 -4.43 11.06
N SER A 21 -0.36 -4.45 9.76
CA SER A 21 -0.98 -3.52 8.81
C SER A 21 -2.07 -4.15 7.95
N ARG A 22 -3.11 -3.37 7.65
CA ARG A 22 -4.00 -3.64 6.52
C ARG A 22 -3.33 -3.29 5.21
N VAL A 23 -3.47 -4.15 4.21
CA VAL A 23 -2.92 -3.98 2.86
C VAL A 23 -4.02 -3.50 1.92
N LEU A 24 -3.82 -2.32 1.35
CA LEU A 24 -4.73 -1.66 0.42
C LEU A 24 -4.09 -1.52 -0.96
N LEU A 25 -4.92 -1.41 -1.99
CA LEU A 25 -4.57 -0.99 -3.34
C LEU A 25 -5.19 0.37 -3.61
N SER A 26 -4.39 1.39 -3.88
CA SER A 26 -4.89 2.70 -4.32
C SER A 26 -5.66 2.53 -5.62
N ASN A 27 -6.81 3.18 -5.77
CA ASN A 27 -7.63 3.12 -6.98
C ASN A 27 -7.08 4.02 -8.11
N ASP A 28 -5.80 3.87 -8.40
CA ASP A 28 -5.11 4.50 -9.53
C ASP A 28 -4.30 3.46 -10.31
N ALA A 29 -4.87 2.97 -11.40
CA ALA A 29 -4.34 1.97 -12.31
C ALA A 29 -3.16 2.45 -13.16
N ARG A 30 -2.75 3.71 -13.05
CA ARG A 30 -1.52 4.21 -13.69
C ARG A 30 -0.27 3.55 -13.09
N TYR A 31 -0.33 3.19 -11.81
CA TYR A 31 0.81 2.62 -11.08
C TYR A 31 0.32 1.48 -10.17
N PRO A 32 1.02 0.34 -10.07
CA PRO A 32 0.76 -0.60 -8.98
C PRO A 32 1.14 0.05 -7.64
N TRP A 33 0.14 0.59 -6.95
CA TRP A 33 0.29 1.42 -5.76
C TRP A 33 -0.40 0.78 -4.56
N PHE A 34 0.41 0.22 -3.67
CA PHE A 34 -0.04 -0.42 -2.44
C PHE A 34 0.12 0.52 -1.25
N ILE A 35 -0.73 0.35 -0.25
CA ILE A 35 -0.71 1.16 0.97
C ILE A 35 -0.84 0.21 2.17
N LEU A 36 0.05 0.38 3.16
CA LEU A 36 -0.04 -0.27 4.46
C LEU A 36 -0.64 0.70 5.48
N VAL A 37 -1.68 0.26 6.19
CA VAL A 37 -2.30 1.03 7.29
C VAL A 37 -2.13 0.23 8.58
N PRO A 38 -1.21 0.61 9.49
CA PRO A 38 -1.08 -0.04 10.80
C PRO A 38 -2.43 -0.06 11.51
N ARG A 39 -2.87 -1.22 12.00
CA ARG A 39 -4.14 -1.35 12.74
C ARG A 39 -3.98 -0.91 14.19
N ARG A 40 -3.71 0.39 14.38
CA ARG A 40 -3.57 1.09 15.66
C ARG A 40 -4.45 2.35 15.66
N GLU A 41 -4.99 2.66 16.82
CA GLU A 41 -5.92 3.76 17.02
C GLU A 41 -5.17 5.08 17.20
N ASP A 42 -5.72 6.16 16.64
CA ASP A 42 -5.24 7.53 16.85
C ASP A 42 -3.74 7.76 16.58
N VAL A 43 -3.18 7.00 15.64
CA VAL A 43 -1.81 7.16 15.15
C VAL A 43 -1.82 7.93 13.84
N SER A 44 -1.15 9.07 13.83
CA SER A 44 -0.86 9.88 12.64
C SER A 44 0.58 9.80 12.18
N GLU A 45 1.50 9.53 13.11
CA GLU A 45 2.95 9.59 12.85
C GLU A 45 3.64 8.29 13.25
N VAL A 46 4.69 7.91 12.52
CA VAL A 46 5.44 6.68 12.82
C VAL A 46 6.00 6.69 14.25
N PHE A 47 6.46 7.84 14.75
CA PHE A 47 7.03 7.94 16.10
C PHE A 47 6.00 7.81 17.24
N GLN A 48 4.70 7.81 16.94
CA GLN A 48 3.65 7.55 17.92
C GLN A 48 3.38 6.05 18.12
N LEU A 49 3.84 5.20 17.20
CA LEU A 49 3.82 3.75 17.39
C LEU A 49 4.79 3.32 18.50
N SER A 50 4.52 2.18 19.15
CA SER A 50 5.50 1.53 20.02
C SER A 50 6.76 1.19 19.22
N ARG A 51 7.91 1.01 19.89
CA ARG A 51 9.15 0.61 19.19
C ARG A 51 8.99 -0.71 18.45
N GLU A 52 8.23 -1.65 19.02
CA GLU A 52 7.92 -2.93 18.38
C GLU A 52 7.08 -2.72 17.12
N ASP A 53 6.05 -1.87 17.16
CA ASP A 53 5.20 -1.58 16.02
C ASP A 53 5.94 -0.78 14.93
N GLN A 54 6.86 0.11 15.29
CA GLN A 54 7.74 0.79 14.32
C GLN A 54 8.60 -0.22 13.55
N GLN A 55 9.20 -1.18 14.26
CA GLN A 55 10.00 -2.24 13.66
C GLN A 55 9.13 -3.17 12.80
N ALA A 56 7.95 -3.54 13.27
CA ALA A 56 7.00 -4.37 12.53
C ALA A 56 6.52 -3.67 11.26
N LEU A 57 6.16 -2.37 11.32
CA LEU A 57 5.77 -1.59 10.14
C LEU A 57 6.90 -1.55 9.11
N TRP A 58 8.14 -1.32 9.54
CA TRP A 58 9.28 -1.32 8.63
C TRP A 58 9.53 -2.71 8.01
N ALA A 59 9.43 -3.79 8.80
CA ALA A 59 9.57 -5.15 8.31
C ALA A 59 8.49 -5.51 7.27
N GLU A 60 7.23 -5.16 7.53
CA GLU A 60 6.12 -5.35 6.59
C GLU A 60 6.29 -4.52 5.30
N THR A 61 6.76 -3.28 5.43
CA THR A 61 7.03 -2.38 4.29
C THR A 61 8.16 -2.91 3.41
N ALA A 62 9.25 -3.37 4.03
CA ALA A 62 10.39 -3.94 3.34
C ALA A 62 10.01 -5.24 2.62
N LEU A 63 9.31 -6.14 3.32
CA LEU A 63 8.78 -7.39 2.74
C LEU A 63 7.89 -7.11 1.52
N LEU A 64 6.91 -6.22 1.67
CA LEU A 64 6.01 -5.88 0.57
C LEU A 64 6.79 -5.26 -0.60
N GLY A 65 7.74 -4.37 -0.32
CA GLY A 65 8.59 -3.76 -1.34
C GLY A 65 9.39 -4.77 -2.14
N GLU A 66 10.04 -5.73 -1.48
CA GLU A 66 10.81 -6.81 -2.12
C GLU A 66 9.92 -7.70 -2.99
N VAL A 67 8.81 -8.17 -2.43
CA VAL A 67 7.84 -9.01 -3.14
C VAL A 67 7.29 -8.29 -4.38
N LEU A 68 6.92 -7.01 -4.26
CA LEU A 68 6.41 -6.22 -5.38
C LEU A 68 7.48 -5.96 -6.43
N LYS A 69 8.72 -5.67 -6.03
CA LYS A 69 9.84 -5.45 -6.94
C LYS A 69 10.03 -6.66 -7.86
N ASP A 70 10.01 -7.86 -7.30
CA ASP A 70 10.23 -9.10 -8.04
C ASP A 70 9.01 -9.54 -8.84
N ALA A 71 7.82 -9.44 -8.27
CA ALA A 71 6.57 -9.87 -8.90
C ALA A 71 6.19 -8.96 -10.08
N PHE A 72 6.50 -7.67 -10.01
CA PHE A 72 6.19 -6.70 -11.07
C PHE A 72 7.38 -6.39 -11.98
N LYS A 73 8.58 -6.94 -11.70
CA LYS A 73 9.81 -6.59 -12.41
C LYS A 73 10.01 -5.07 -12.48
N ALA A 74 9.71 -4.40 -11.35
CA ALA A 74 9.77 -2.95 -11.26
C ALA A 74 11.21 -2.46 -11.49
N ASP A 75 11.39 -1.24 -11.99
CA ASP A 75 12.70 -0.59 -12.03
C ASP A 75 13.08 -0.04 -10.65
N LYS A 76 12.09 0.45 -9.89
CA LYS A 76 12.30 1.00 -8.54
C LYS A 76 11.03 0.83 -7.70
N ILE A 77 11.21 0.74 -6.38
CA ILE A 77 10.12 0.92 -5.42
C ILE A 77 10.25 2.30 -4.78
N ASN A 78 9.14 3.03 -4.68
CA ASN A 78 9.03 4.23 -3.85
C ASN A 78 8.28 3.89 -2.57
N ILE A 79 8.84 4.29 -1.43
CA ILE A 79 8.26 4.11 -0.10
C ILE A 79 8.16 5.49 0.53
N ALA A 80 7.00 5.85 1.06
CA ALA A 80 6.81 7.10 1.77
C ALA A 80 5.62 7.04 2.73
N THR A 81 5.72 7.78 3.83
CA THR A 81 4.59 8.19 4.65
C THR A 81 4.51 9.71 4.59
N LEU A 82 3.33 10.25 4.27
CA LEU A 82 3.13 11.68 4.06
C LEU A 82 2.06 12.22 5.01
N GLY A 83 0.78 11.87 4.79
CA GLY A 83 -0.28 12.15 5.75
C GLY A 83 -0.89 13.56 5.74
N ASN A 84 -0.51 14.45 4.81
CA ASN A 84 -1.02 15.84 4.79
C ASN A 84 -2.54 15.97 4.53
N VAL A 85 -3.15 15.01 3.83
CA VAL A 85 -4.58 15.02 3.46
C VAL A 85 -5.40 14.05 4.32
N VAL A 86 -4.85 12.88 4.62
CA VAL A 86 -5.42 11.87 5.53
C VAL A 86 -4.43 11.70 6.67
N SER A 87 -4.83 12.11 7.88
CA SER A 87 -3.94 12.09 9.05
C SER A 87 -3.67 10.69 9.57
N GLN A 88 -4.59 9.73 9.41
CA GLN A 88 -4.37 8.35 9.83
C GLN A 88 -3.10 7.79 9.19
N LEU A 89 -2.18 7.27 10.00
CA LEU A 89 -0.90 6.78 9.54
C LEU A 89 -1.06 5.71 8.45
N HIS A 90 -0.39 5.94 7.33
CA HIS A 90 -0.32 5.00 6.24
C HIS A 90 1.04 5.11 5.52
N MET A 91 1.51 3.99 4.99
CA MET A 91 2.78 3.86 4.28
C MET A 91 2.51 3.44 2.83
N HIS A 92 2.88 4.28 1.89
CA HIS A 92 2.80 3.98 0.46
C HIS A 92 3.96 3.09 0.03
N VAL A 93 3.68 2.07 -0.79
CA VAL A 93 4.67 1.19 -1.43
C VAL A 93 4.30 1.09 -2.92
N ILE A 94 5.07 1.76 -3.77
CA ILE A 94 4.69 2.01 -5.17
C ILE A 94 5.72 1.40 -6.11
N VAL A 95 5.24 0.58 -7.05
CA VAL A 95 6.01 0.04 -8.16
C VAL A 95 6.22 1.13 -9.22
N ARG A 96 7.50 1.39 -9.58
CA ARG A 96 7.89 2.39 -10.57
C ARG A 96 8.65 1.77 -11.73
N TYR A 97 8.45 2.35 -12.92
CA TYR A 97 9.15 2.01 -14.15
C TYR A 97 9.74 3.27 -14.77
N ARG A 98 10.87 3.16 -15.49
CA ARG A 98 11.50 4.29 -16.20
C ARG A 98 10.59 4.90 -17.27
N GLY A 99 9.60 4.16 -17.75
CA GLY A 99 8.60 4.60 -18.72
C GLY A 99 7.21 4.85 -18.13
N ASP A 100 7.05 4.88 -16.80
CA ASP A 100 5.74 5.20 -16.21
C ASP A 100 5.38 6.69 -16.36
N ASP A 101 4.08 6.99 -16.26
CA ASP A 101 3.48 8.32 -16.49
C ASP A 101 4.13 9.47 -15.68
N ALA A 102 4.79 9.16 -14.56
CA ALA A 102 5.38 10.13 -13.66
C ALA A 102 6.91 10.11 -13.64
N TRP A 103 7.59 9.15 -14.25
CA TRP A 103 9.04 9.04 -14.14
C TRP A 103 9.78 10.27 -14.68
N PRO A 104 10.85 10.78 -14.01
CA PRO A 104 11.42 10.36 -12.71
C PRO A 104 10.80 11.06 -11.49
N ALA A 105 9.73 11.83 -11.67
CA ALA A 105 9.05 12.58 -10.63
C ALA A 105 8.22 11.66 -9.68
N PRO A 106 7.83 12.18 -8.49
CA PRO A 106 6.84 11.53 -7.63
C PRO A 106 5.48 11.35 -8.33
N VAL A 107 4.71 10.34 -7.90
CA VAL A 107 3.37 10.06 -8.44
C VAL A 107 2.28 10.97 -7.84
N TRP A 108 2.47 11.44 -6.61
CA TRP A 108 1.45 12.19 -5.86
C TRP A 108 1.04 13.48 -6.57
N GLY A 109 -0.23 13.59 -6.95
CA GLY A 109 -0.80 14.78 -7.59
C GLY A 109 -0.29 15.06 -9.01
N ARG A 110 0.47 14.13 -9.61
CA ARG A 110 1.06 14.36 -10.94
C ARG A 110 0.03 14.28 -12.06
N HIS A 111 -0.90 13.33 -11.97
CA HIS A 111 -1.96 13.11 -12.94
C HIS A 111 -3.27 12.75 -12.22
N PRO A 112 -4.45 12.96 -12.85
CA PRO A 112 -5.71 12.46 -12.32
C PRO A 112 -5.71 10.93 -12.23
N ALA A 113 -6.21 10.38 -11.12
CA ALA A 113 -6.29 8.94 -10.91
C ALA A 113 -7.11 8.25 -12.02
N LYS A 114 -6.64 7.10 -12.48
CA LYS A 114 -7.37 6.24 -13.41
C LYS A 114 -7.93 5.04 -12.64
N PRO A 115 -9.24 4.86 -12.48
CA PRO A 115 -9.76 3.75 -11.69
C PRO A 115 -9.43 2.40 -12.32
N TYR A 116 -9.29 1.37 -11.48
CA TYR A 116 -9.19 -0.01 -11.93
C TYR A 116 -10.56 -0.55 -12.37
N GLU A 117 -10.55 -1.44 -13.36
CA GLU A 117 -11.67 -2.34 -13.60
C GLU A 117 -11.64 -3.48 -12.56
N GLN A 118 -12.82 -4.02 -12.23
CA GLN A 118 -12.95 -5.06 -11.20
C GLN A 118 -12.07 -6.29 -11.49
N ALA A 119 -11.97 -6.72 -12.76
CA ALA A 119 -11.14 -7.84 -13.17
C ALA A 119 -9.64 -7.59 -12.90
N GLN A 120 -9.18 -6.34 -13.01
CA GLN A 120 -7.80 -5.96 -12.71
C GLN A 120 -7.52 -6.01 -11.21
N VAL A 121 -8.47 -5.57 -10.38
CA VAL A 121 -8.37 -5.67 -8.91
C VAL A 121 -8.27 -7.13 -8.48
N VAL A 122 -9.12 -8.01 -9.03
CA VAL A 122 -9.09 -9.45 -8.75
C VAL A 122 -7.74 -10.06 -9.16
N ALA A 123 -7.25 -9.77 -10.37
CA ALA A 123 -5.96 -10.27 -10.85
C ALA A 123 -4.79 -9.81 -9.96
N LEU A 124 -4.80 -8.55 -9.50
CA LEU A 124 -3.79 -8.03 -8.58
C LEU A 124 -3.87 -8.68 -7.20
N ARG A 125 -5.08 -8.91 -6.68
CA ARG A 125 -5.31 -9.62 -5.41
C ARG A 125 -4.77 -11.06 -5.48
N ASP A 126 -5.08 -11.77 -6.56
CA ASP A 126 -4.60 -13.14 -6.78
C ASP A 126 -3.08 -13.20 -6.94
N LYS A 127 -2.52 -12.27 -7.71
CA LYS A 127 -1.07 -12.13 -7.85
C LYS A 127 -0.43 -11.92 -6.48
N LEU A 128 -0.91 -10.95 -5.70
CA LEU A 128 -0.39 -10.66 -4.37
C LEU A 128 -0.48 -11.89 -3.45
N ARG A 129 -1.63 -12.58 -3.43
CA ARG A 129 -1.81 -13.83 -2.66
C ARG A 129 -0.80 -14.92 -3.05
N SER A 130 -0.42 -15.01 -4.32
CA SER A 130 0.52 -16.03 -4.80
C SER A 130 1.98 -15.76 -4.41
N VAL A 131 2.33 -14.50 -4.16
CA VAL A 131 3.73 -14.08 -3.90
C VAL A 131 3.99 -13.67 -2.45
N MET A 132 2.96 -13.36 -1.67
CA MET A 132 3.10 -13.01 -0.27
C MET A 132 3.32 -14.25 0.60
N PRO A 133 4.18 -14.19 1.64
CA PRO A 133 4.41 -15.31 2.54
C PRO A 133 3.20 -15.58 3.44
N GLY A 134 3.19 -16.73 4.13
CA GLY A 134 2.05 -17.23 4.92
C GLY A 134 1.56 -16.34 6.09
N GLN A 135 2.21 -15.20 6.36
CA GLN A 135 1.75 -14.20 7.32
C GLN A 135 0.67 -13.27 6.74
N TYR A 136 0.53 -13.23 5.41
CA TYR A 136 -0.51 -12.48 4.73
C TYR A 136 -1.85 -13.23 4.81
N ARG A 137 -2.87 -12.55 5.34
CA ARG A 137 -4.26 -13.02 5.39
C ARG A 137 -5.06 -12.28 4.33
N PRO A 138 -5.52 -12.94 3.26
CA PRO A 138 -6.37 -12.29 2.25
C PRO A 138 -7.63 -11.71 2.88
N GLY A 139 -8.08 -10.56 2.39
CA GLY A 139 -9.37 -9.98 2.77
C GLY A 139 -10.52 -10.77 2.12
N ASP A 140 -11.69 -10.71 2.75
CA ASP A 140 -12.91 -11.29 2.19
C ASP A 140 -13.26 -10.62 0.85
N VAL A 141 -13.83 -11.41 -0.07
CA VAL A 141 -14.19 -10.98 -1.44
C VAL A 141 -15.43 -10.12 -1.44
#